data_AF-A0AAV8YHN7-F1
#
_entry.id   AF-A0AAV8YHN7-F1
#
_cell.length_a   1.000
_cell.length_b   1.000
_cell.length_c   1.000
_cell.angle_alpha   90.00
_cell.angle_beta   90.00
_cell.angle_gamma   90.00
#
_symmetry.space_group_name_H-M   'P 1'
#
loop_
_entity.id
_entity.type
_entity.pdbx_description
1 polymer ?
#
loop_
_entity_poly.entity_id
_entity_poly.type
_entity_poly.pdbx_seq_one_letter_code
_entity_poly.pdbx_strand_id
1 'polypeptide(L)'
;MDDSKIEDLDFYEELEIDINSTIIDIKKAYRKKALQCHPDKNPNDANAGKKFHELSKILEILTDEAARAAYDKVLKGKKEAALRHKELDGKRRKLKEDLEARERQAFGKSFKQKSADQLLKEEIERLRKEGSKQVEEEVEYVKRKLREEQQQHLNTEYWDVNETSNKNKMGCK
;
A
#
# COMPACT_ATOMS: atom_id res chain seq x y z
N MET A 1 -22.92 28.76 -13.45
CA MET A 1 -21.97 29.38 -14.40
C MET A 1 -20.61 29.00 -13.85
N ASP A 2 -19.91 28.07 -14.50
CA ASP A 2 -18.70 27.46 -13.96
C ASP A 2 -17.55 27.79 -14.92
N ASP A 3 -16.96 28.97 -14.72
CA ASP A 3 -15.85 29.46 -15.55
C ASP A 3 -14.58 28.62 -15.38
N SER A 4 -14.48 27.90 -14.25
CA SER A 4 -13.40 26.98 -13.91
C SER A 4 -13.19 25.88 -14.95
N LYS A 5 -14.23 25.52 -15.71
CA LYS A 5 -14.16 24.45 -16.69
C LYS A 5 -13.42 24.84 -17.98
N ILE A 6 -13.28 26.13 -18.25
CA ILE A 6 -12.68 26.65 -19.49
C ILE A 6 -11.15 26.49 -19.48
N GLU A 7 -10.53 26.45 -18.30
CA GLU A 7 -9.06 26.31 -18.16
C GLU A 7 -8.52 24.92 -18.55
N ASP A 8 -9.40 23.92 -18.49
CA ASP A 8 -9.10 22.51 -18.78
C ASP A 8 -9.59 22.03 -20.15
N LEU A 9 -10.38 22.85 -20.87
CA LEU A 9 -10.90 22.53 -22.18
C LEU A 9 -9.88 22.86 -23.28
N ASP A 10 -9.73 21.95 -24.26
CA ASP A 10 -8.98 22.26 -25.48
C ASP A 10 -9.89 22.97 -26.49
N PHE A 11 -9.65 24.28 -26.66
CA PHE A 11 -10.40 25.15 -27.55
C PHE A 11 -10.38 24.71 -29.02
N TYR A 12 -9.27 24.11 -29.46
CA TYR A 12 -9.11 23.66 -30.84
C TYR A 12 -9.87 22.35 -31.08
N GLU A 13 -9.85 21.43 -30.11
CA GLU A 13 -10.64 20.19 -30.15
C GLU A 13 -12.14 20.50 -30.09
N GLU A 14 -12.56 21.43 -29.22
CA GLU A 14 -13.97 21.80 -29.09
C GLU A 14 -14.50 22.51 -30.33
N LEU A 15 -13.67 23.11 -31.19
CA LEU A 15 -14.07 23.61 -32.50
C LEU A 15 -13.76 22.64 -33.66
N GLU A 16 -13.14 21.50 -33.39
CA GLU A 16 -12.69 20.50 -34.37
C GLU A 16 -11.79 21.10 -35.47
N ILE A 17 -10.83 21.93 -35.05
CA ILE A 17 -9.90 22.62 -35.94
C ILE A 17 -8.46 22.39 -35.51
N ASP A 18 -7.53 22.62 -36.45
CA ASP A 18 -6.10 22.56 -36.14
C ASP A 18 -5.62 23.84 -35.44
N ILE A 19 -4.57 23.73 -34.63
CA ILE A 19 -3.93 24.87 -33.95
C ILE A 19 -3.44 25.95 -34.92
N ASN A 20 -3.08 25.57 -36.15
CA ASN A 20 -2.62 26.47 -37.20
C ASN A 20 -3.77 27.10 -38.01
N SER A 21 -5.03 26.86 -37.64
CA SER A 21 -6.18 27.40 -38.36
C SER A 21 -6.24 28.92 -38.31
N THR A 22 -6.66 29.52 -39.42
CA THR A 22 -6.82 30.99 -39.52
C THR A 22 -8.06 31.45 -38.76
N ILE A 23 -8.13 32.74 -38.42
CA ILE A 23 -9.31 33.35 -37.77
C ILE A 23 -10.58 33.14 -38.60
N ILE A 24 -10.45 33.12 -39.94
CA ILE A 24 -11.56 32.88 -40.86
C ILE A 24 -12.12 31.46 -40.67
N ASP A 25 -11.24 30.47 -40.51
CA ASP A 25 -11.62 29.07 -40.32
C ASP A 25 -12.22 28.84 -38.94
N ILE A 26 -11.67 29.47 -37.89
CA ILE A 26 -12.23 29.49 -36.54
C ILE A 26 -13.67 30.01 -36.55
N LYS A 27 -13.92 31.17 -37.20
CA LYS A 27 -15.26 31.74 -37.32
C LYS A 27 -16.21 30.84 -38.13
N LYS A 28 -15.71 30.15 -39.16
CA LYS A 28 -16.52 29.18 -39.93
C LYS A 28 -16.88 27.96 -39.08
N ALA A 29 -15.94 27.40 -38.34
CA ALA A 29 -16.16 26.25 -37.46
C ALA A 29 -17.16 26.59 -36.34
N TYR A 30 -16.99 27.74 -35.69
CA TYR A 30 -17.94 28.25 -34.69
C TYR A 30 -19.36 28.32 -35.25
N ARG A 31 -19.57 28.92 -36.43
CA ARG A 31 -20.91 29.00 -37.04
C ARG A 31 -21.54 27.63 -37.26
N LYS A 32 -20.75 26.63 -37.67
CA LYS A 32 -21.24 25.25 -37.85
C LYS A 32 -21.66 24.62 -36.52
N LYS A 33 -20.81 24.70 -35.49
CA LYS A 33 -21.12 24.14 -34.16
C LYS A 33 -22.24 24.89 -33.43
N ALA A 34 -22.27 26.21 -33.54
CA ALA A 34 -23.32 27.05 -32.96
C ALA A 34 -24.71 26.70 -33.52
N LEU A 35 -24.83 26.37 -34.81
CA LEU A 35 -26.07 25.90 -35.41
C LEU A 35 -26.49 24.51 -34.90
N GLN A 36 -25.53 23.63 -34.61
CA GLN A 36 -25.79 22.30 -34.06
C GLN A 36 -26.22 22.36 -32.60
N CYS A 37 -25.64 23.27 -31.81
CA CYS A 37 -25.92 23.44 -30.38
C CYS A 37 -26.91 24.58 -30.08
N HIS A 38 -27.64 25.08 -31.08
CA HIS A 38 -28.54 26.21 -30.88
C HIS A 38 -29.72 25.80 -29.98
N PRO A 39 -30.06 26.58 -28.92
CA PRO A 39 -31.13 26.22 -27.98
C PRO A 39 -32.52 26.18 -28.64
N ASP A 40 -32.76 27.02 -29.65
CA ASP A 40 -34.04 27.04 -30.40
C ASP A 40 -34.24 25.76 -31.25
N LYS A 41 -33.16 25.18 -31.79
CA LYS A 41 -33.24 23.94 -32.58
C LYS A 41 -33.22 22.69 -31.71
N ASN A 42 -32.72 22.79 -30.48
CA ASN A 42 -32.61 21.71 -29.53
C ASN A 42 -33.34 22.03 -28.21
N PRO A 43 -34.67 22.28 -28.25
CA PRO A 43 -35.44 22.64 -27.05
C PRO A 43 -35.46 21.53 -25.99
N ASN A 44 -35.14 20.29 -26.38
CA ASN A 44 -35.12 19.12 -25.50
C ASN A 44 -33.76 18.90 -24.80
N ASP A 45 -32.69 19.58 -25.21
CA ASP A 45 -31.36 19.43 -24.61
C ASP A 45 -31.06 20.61 -23.67
N ALA A 46 -31.17 20.36 -22.36
CA ALA A 46 -30.84 21.35 -21.32
C ALA A 46 -29.36 21.78 -21.35
N ASN A 47 -28.48 21.04 -22.02
CA ASN A 47 -27.06 21.38 -22.14
C ASN A 47 -26.74 22.19 -23.40
N ALA A 48 -27.67 22.32 -24.36
CA ALA A 48 -27.45 23.08 -25.59
C ALA A 48 -27.06 24.54 -25.30
N GLY A 49 -27.77 25.19 -24.36
CA GLY A 49 -27.44 26.55 -23.93
C GLY A 49 -26.07 26.68 -23.27
N LYS A 50 -25.63 25.68 -22.51
CA LYS A 50 -24.30 25.67 -21.88
C LYS A 50 -23.19 25.53 -22.93
N LYS A 51 -23.32 24.56 -23.84
CA LYS A 51 -22.38 24.34 -24.94
C LYS A 51 -22.27 25.57 -25.85
N PHE A 52 -23.41 26.20 -26.16
CA PHE A 52 -23.42 27.43 -26.95
C PHE A 52 -22.64 28.56 -26.28
N HIS A 53 -22.79 28.71 -24.96
CA HIS A 53 -22.05 29.70 -24.19
C HIS A 53 -20.55 29.39 -24.12
N GLU A 54 -20.17 28.12 -23.93
CA GLU A 54 -18.78 27.65 -23.98
C GLU A 54 -18.15 27.95 -25.35
N LEU A 55 -18.82 27.60 -26.45
CA LEU A 55 -18.38 27.91 -27.81
C LEU A 55 -18.21 29.41 -28.06
N SER A 56 -19.07 30.24 -27.47
CA SER A 56 -18.99 31.71 -27.60
C SER A 56 -17.74 32.26 -26.92
N LYS A 57 -17.40 31.77 -25.71
CA LYS A 57 -16.18 32.15 -24.99
C LYS A 57 -14.92 31.68 -25.69
N ILE A 58 -14.94 30.45 -26.22
CA ILE A 58 -13.84 29.91 -27.01
C ILE A 58 -13.57 30.80 -28.22
N LEU A 59 -14.63 31.21 -28.94
CA LEU A 59 -14.49 32.12 -30.07
C LEU A 59 -13.86 33.45 -29.64
N GLU A 60 -14.32 34.06 -28.56
CA GLU A 60 -13.80 35.32 -28.04
C GLU A 60 -12.27 35.24 -27.82
N ILE A 61 -11.82 34.20 -27.11
CA ILE A 61 -10.39 33.99 -26.82
C ILE A 61 -9.58 33.71 -28.09
N LEU A 62 -10.08 32.90 -29.01
CA LEU A 62 -9.36 32.55 -30.25
C LEU A 62 -9.37 33.67 -31.30
N THR A 63 -10.30 34.63 -31.20
CA THR A 63 -10.35 35.79 -32.10
C THR A 63 -9.43 36.93 -31.68
N ASP A 64 -9.10 37.05 -30.40
CA ASP A 64 -8.10 37.99 -29.91
C ASP A 64 -6.70 37.40 -30.06
N GLU A 65 -5.83 38.07 -30.83
CA GLU A 65 -4.46 37.64 -31.06
C GLU A 65 -3.65 37.56 -29.75
N ALA A 66 -3.87 38.49 -28.83
CA ALA A 66 -3.14 38.52 -27.55
C ALA A 66 -3.57 37.35 -26.65
N ALA A 67 -4.88 37.13 -26.53
CA ALA A 67 -5.43 36.01 -25.76
C ALA A 67 -5.06 34.65 -26.35
N ARG A 68 -5.12 34.50 -27.69
CA ARG A 68 -4.70 33.29 -28.39
C ARG A 68 -3.22 32.99 -28.16
N ALA A 69 -2.35 33.99 -28.28
CA ALA A 69 -0.91 33.81 -28.02
C ALA A 69 -0.62 33.39 -26.57
N ALA A 70 -1.35 33.95 -25.60
CA ALA A 70 -1.23 33.54 -24.20
C ALA A 70 -1.68 32.09 -23.98
N TYR A 71 -2.82 31.71 -24.58
CA TYR A 71 -3.34 30.34 -24.53
C TYR A 71 -2.36 29.34 -25.17
N ASP A 72 -1.87 29.62 -26.36
CA ASP A 72 -0.91 28.77 -27.08
C ASP A 72 0.39 28.60 -26.29
N LYS A 73 0.85 29.64 -25.60
CA LYS A 73 2.02 29.59 -24.70
C LYS A 73 1.77 28.65 -23.51
N VAL A 74 0.59 28.71 -22.91
CA VAL A 74 0.21 27.81 -21.80
C VAL A 74 0.14 26.37 -22.29
N LEU A 75 -0.49 26.11 -23.44
CA LEU A 75 -0.56 24.78 -24.05
C LEU A 75 0.84 24.21 -24.32
N LYS A 76 1.74 25.01 -24.88
CA LYS A 76 3.13 24.61 -25.11
C LYS A 76 3.84 24.29 -23.79
N GLY A 77 3.67 25.11 -22.78
CA GLY A 77 4.21 24.87 -21.44
C GLY A 77 3.70 23.57 -20.81
N LYS A 78 2.39 23.30 -20.89
CA LYS A 78 1.78 22.04 -20.43
C LYS A 78 2.39 20.82 -21.16
N LYS A 79 2.52 20.89 -22.49
CA LYS A 79 3.15 19.83 -23.31
C LYS A 79 4.62 19.60 -22.94
N GLU A 80 5.40 20.67 -22.78
CA GLU A 80 6.81 20.59 -22.39
C GLU A 80 6.97 20.00 -20.98
N ALA A 81 6.14 20.40 -20.02
CA ALA A 81 6.14 19.84 -18.67
C ALA A 81 5.82 18.34 -18.67
N ALA A 82 4.83 17.91 -19.45
CA ALA A 82 4.48 16.50 -19.60
C ALA A 82 5.64 15.68 -20.19
N LEU A 83 6.33 16.22 -21.20
CA LEU A 83 7.52 15.58 -21.78
C LEU A 83 8.67 15.45 -20.78
N ARG A 84 8.94 16.52 -20.00
CA ARG A 84 9.96 16.50 -18.95
C ARG A 84 9.64 15.46 -17.87
N HIS A 85 8.39 15.38 -17.43
CA HIS A 85 7.96 14.38 -16.46
C HIS A 85 8.17 12.96 -16.99
N LYS A 86 7.75 12.69 -18.23
CA LYS A 86 7.95 11.40 -18.90
C LYS A 86 9.43 11.01 -18.99
N GLU A 87 10.31 11.97 -19.29
CA GLU A 87 11.76 11.74 -19.34
C GLU A 87 12.33 11.45 -17.94
N LEU A 88 11.93 12.22 -16.93
CA LEU A 88 12.33 12.00 -15.54
C LEU A 88 11.88 10.64 -15.02
N ASP A 89 10.67 10.20 -15.36
CA ASP A 89 10.16 8.88 -14.98
C ASP A 89 10.97 7.76 -15.63
N GLY A 90 11.35 7.93 -16.90
CA GLY A 90 12.26 7.01 -17.59
C GLY A 90 13.62 6.91 -16.90
N LYS A 91 14.21 8.05 -16.50
CA LYS A 91 15.48 8.10 -15.77
C LYS A 91 15.37 7.51 -14.37
N ARG A 92 14.31 7.83 -13.63
CA ARG A 92 14.01 7.28 -12.29
C ARG A 92 13.85 5.77 -12.34
N ARG A 93 13.14 5.25 -13.36
CA ARG A 93 12.97 3.81 -13.57
C ARG A 93 14.31 3.12 -13.81
N LYS A 94 15.13 3.65 -14.73
CA LYS A 94 16.48 3.09 -14.98
C LYS A 94 17.35 3.12 -13.73
N LEU A 95 17.35 4.23 -13.00
CA LEU A 95 18.11 4.34 -11.74
C LEU A 95 17.63 3.32 -10.70
N LYS A 96 16.31 3.12 -10.57
CA LYS A 96 15.74 2.11 -9.70
C LYS A 96 16.17 0.69 -10.09
N GLU A 97 16.11 0.36 -11.38
CA GLU A 97 16.54 -0.94 -11.92
C GLU A 97 18.03 -1.18 -11.65
N ASP A 98 18.89 -0.17 -11.87
CA ASP A 98 20.32 -0.26 -11.60
C ASP A 98 20.62 -0.45 -10.09
N LEU A 99 19.87 0.25 -9.22
CA LEU A 99 19.97 0.08 -7.77
C LEU A 99 19.55 -1.32 -7.35
N GLU A 100 18.40 -1.81 -7.80
CA GLU A 100 17.92 -3.17 -7.49
C GLU A 100 18.86 -4.26 -8.03
N ALA A 101 19.47 -4.04 -9.20
CA ALA A 101 20.45 -4.97 -9.77
C ALA A 101 21.73 -4.99 -8.93
N ARG A 102 22.21 -3.81 -8.50
CA ARG A 102 23.37 -3.71 -7.61
C ARG A 102 23.08 -4.32 -6.24
N GLU A 103 21.89 -4.10 -5.68
CA GLU A 103 21.45 -4.74 -4.45
C GLU A 103 21.39 -6.25 -4.61
N ARG A 104 20.79 -6.79 -5.69
CA ARG A 104 20.81 -8.23 -5.97
C ARG A 104 22.22 -8.82 -6.04
N GLN A 105 23.16 -8.11 -6.68
CA GLN A 105 24.55 -8.57 -6.81
C GLN A 105 25.34 -8.43 -5.50
N ALA A 106 25.08 -7.37 -4.73
CA ALA A 106 25.71 -7.13 -3.44
C ALA A 106 25.16 -8.06 -2.36
N PHE A 107 23.85 -8.31 -2.31
CA PHE A 107 23.23 -9.35 -1.46
C PHE A 107 23.63 -10.76 -1.88
N GLY A 108 23.93 -10.99 -3.17
CA GLY A 108 24.44 -12.27 -3.66
C GLY A 108 25.89 -12.56 -3.28
N LYS A 109 26.69 -11.54 -2.94
CA LYS A 109 28.11 -11.69 -2.57
C LYS A 109 28.43 -11.31 -1.13
N SER A 110 27.59 -10.52 -0.46
CA SER A 110 27.70 -10.16 0.94
C SER A 110 26.67 -10.93 1.75
N PHE A 111 27.17 -11.93 2.47
CA PHE A 111 26.59 -12.51 3.67
C PHE A 111 25.45 -13.53 3.53
N LYS A 112 25.79 -14.79 3.81
CA LYS A 112 24.93 -15.72 4.57
C LYS A 112 24.66 -15.16 5.98
N GLN A 113 24.18 -13.93 6.13
CA GLN A 113 23.73 -13.45 7.42
C GLN A 113 22.27 -13.84 7.50
N LYS A 114 21.97 -14.78 8.40
CA LYS A 114 20.60 -15.01 8.82
C LYS A 114 20.03 -13.64 9.21
N SER A 115 18.83 -13.32 8.74
CA SER A 115 18.20 -12.05 9.13
C SER A 115 18.14 -11.99 10.66
N ALA A 116 18.16 -10.78 11.23
CA ALA A 116 18.09 -10.62 12.69
C ALA A 116 16.89 -11.41 13.27
N ASP A 117 15.79 -11.47 12.52
CA ASP A 117 14.59 -12.26 12.86
C ASP A 117 14.83 -13.77 12.87
N GLN A 118 15.63 -14.30 11.94
CA GLN A 118 15.99 -15.72 11.92
C GLN A 118 16.90 -16.09 13.09
N LEU A 119 17.87 -15.23 13.42
CA LEU A 119 18.74 -15.43 14.58
C LEU A 119 17.93 -15.39 15.88
N LEU A 120 17.01 -14.44 16.01
CA LEU A 120 16.16 -14.31 17.19
C LEU A 120 15.21 -15.51 17.35
N LYS A 121 14.63 -16.01 16.26
CA LYS A 121 13.77 -17.20 16.29
C LYS A 121 14.52 -18.44 16.76
N GLU A 122 15.72 -18.65 16.24
CA GLU A 122 16.57 -19.78 16.64
C GLU A 122 16.96 -19.70 18.13
N GLU A 123 17.30 -18.50 18.61
CA GLU A 123 17.66 -18.30 20.02
C GLU A 123 16.46 -18.51 20.96
N ILE A 124 15.26 -18.01 20.60
CA ILE A 124 14.03 -18.25 21.39
C ILE A 124 13.70 -19.75 21.43
N GLU A 125 13.84 -20.46 20.32
CA GLU A 125 13.57 -21.89 20.27
C GLU A 125 14.57 -22.68 21.14
N ARG A 126 15.83 -22.29 21.13
CA ARG A 126 16.87 -22.85 21.99
C ARG A 126 16.54 -22.63 23.47
N LEU A 127 16.25 -21.40 23.88
CA LEU A 127 15.92 -21.06 25.27
C LEU A 127 14.65 -21.80 25.74
N ARG A 128 13.65 -21.96 24.87
CA ARG A 128 12.45 -22.76 25.17
C ARG A 128 12.77 -24.23 25.40
N LYS A 129 13.66 -24.83 24.60
CA LYS A 129 14.10 -26.23 24.77
C LYS A 129 14.92 -26.41 26.03
N GLU A 130 15.85 -25.50 26.31
CA GLU A 130 16.65 -25.53 27.54
C GLU A 130 15.77 -25.37 28.78
N GLY A 131 14.83 -24.40 28.78
CA GLY A 131 13.86 -24.23 29.86
C GLY A 131 12.93 -25.43 30.04
N SER A 132 12.44 -26.03 28.94
CA SER A 132 11.58 -27.22 28.99
C SER A 132 12.29 -28.42 29.60
N LYS A 133 13.58 -28.61 29.29
CA LYS A 133 14.39 -29.69 29.88
C LYS A 133 14.61 -29.49 31.37
N GLN A 134 14.90 -28.26 31.81
CA GLN A 134 15.07 -27.96 33.24
C GLN A 134 13.79 -28.24 34.03
N VAL A 135 12.63 -27.84 33.50
CA VAL A 135 11.33 -28.13 34.14
C VAL A 135 11.09 -29.64 34.20
N GLU A 136 11.41 -30.38 33.14
CA GLU A 136 11.23 -31.84 33.10
C GLU A 136 12.15 -32.56 34.11
N GLU A 137 13.40 -32.13 34.24
CA GLU A 137 14.35 -32.65 35.22
C GLU A 137 13.91 -32.37 36.67
N GLU A 138 13.45 -31.16 36.95
CA GLU A 138 12.91 -30.77 38.26
C GLU A 138 11.64 -31.57 38.60
N VAL A 139 10.74 -31.73 37.64
CA VAL A 139 9.52 -32.55 37.81
C VAL A 139 9.89 -34.00 38.11
N GLU A 140 10.86 -34.59 37.41
CA GLU A 140 11.32 -35.95 37.67
C GLU A 140 12.03 -36.09 39.03
N TYR A 141 12.80 -35.08 39.43
CA TYR A 141 13.41 -35.04 40.76
C TYR A 141 12.34 -35.01 41.86
N VAL A 142 11.35 -34.12 41.74
CA VAL A 142 10.24 -33.99 42.70
C VAL A 142 9.41 -35.28 42.75
N LYS A 143 9.09 -35.91 41.61
CA LYS A 143 8.39 -37.20 41.58
C LYS A 143 9.18 -38.32 42.26
N ARG A 144 10.51 -38.30 42.16
CA ARG A 144 11.38 -39.29 42.80
C ARG A 144 11.37 -39.13 44.32
N LYS A 145 11.53 -37.88 44.78
CA LYS A 145 11.39 -37.50 46.19
C LYS A 145 10.03 -37.91 46.77
N LEU A 146 8.93 -37.58 46.09
CA LEU A 146 7.59 -38.00 46.54
C LEU A 146 7.45 -39.52 46.62
N ARG A 147 8.00 -40.27 45.65
CA ARG A 147 7.97 -41.74 45.70
C ARG A 147 8.79 -42.29 46.87
N GLU A 148 9.97 -41.73 47.11
CA GLU A 148 10.81 -42.11 48.25
C GLU A 148 10.13 -41.78 49.58
N GLU A 149 9.51 -40.60 49.70
CA GLU A 149 8.73 -40.19 50.87
C GLU A 149 7.49 -41.07 51.07
N GLN A 150 6.75 -41.39 50.01
CA GLN A 150 5.63 -42.34 50.09
C GLN A 150 6.11 -43.74 50.49
N GLN A 151 7.23 -44.22 49.96
CA GLN A 151 7.80 -45.52 50.31
C GLN A 151 8.29 -45.54 51.76
N GLN A 152 8.91 -44.45 52.22
CA GLN A 152 9.31 -44.27 53.62
C GLN A 152 8.08 -44.19 54.53
N HIS A 153 7.07 -43.42 54.15
CA HIS A 153 5.80 -43.31 54.89
C HIS A 153 5.10 -44.67 54.96
N LEU A 154 5.00 -45.41 53.86
CA LEU A 154 4.44 -46.77 53.83
C LEU A 154 5.29 -47.74 54.66
N ASN A 155 6.62 -47.61 54.65
CA ASN A 155 7.50 -48.46 55.44
C ASN A 155 7.43 -48.12 56.94
N THR A 156 7.28 -46.84 57.30
CA THR A 156 7.06 -46.36 58.66
C THR A 156 5.68 -46.75 59.17
N GLU A 157 4.62 -46.56 58.39
CA GLU A 157 3.26 -47.02 58.71
C GLU A 157 3.20 -48.55 58.84
N TYR A 158 3.90 -49.30 57.97
CA TYR A 158 4.02 -50.76 58.08
C TYR A 158 4.77 -51.19 59.35
N TRP A 159 5.78 -50.44 59.78
CA TRP A 159 6.48 -50.67 61.04
C TRP A 159 5.59 -50.36 62.26
N ASP A 160 4.83 -49.25 62.27
CA ASP A 160 3.93 -48.86 63.36
C ASP A 160 2.74 -49.83 63.53
N VAL A 161 2.17 -50.33 62.43
CA VAL A 161 1.09 -51.34 62.46
C VAL A 161 1.60 -52.69 63.00
N ASN A 162 2.82 -53.10 62.65
CA ASN A 162 3.41 -54.32 63.20
C ASN A 162 3.84 -54.16 64.66
N GLU A 163 4.27 -52.98 65.10
CA GLU A 163 4.65 -52.72 66.49
C GLU A 163 3.42 -52.73 67.43
N THR A 164 2.30 -52.16 66.98
CA THR A 164 1.02 -52.21 67.71
C THR A 164 0.41 -53.62 67.73
N SER A 165 0.55 -54.39 66.65
CA SER A 165 0.12 -55.79 66.59
C SER A 165 0.96 -56.73 67.48
N ASN A 166 2.26 -56.48 67.62
CA ASN A 166 3.14 -57.27 68.50
C ASN A 166 2.97 -56.92 69.99
N LYS A 167 2.61 -55.68 70.32
CA LYS A 167 2.26 -55.27 71.70
C LYS A 167 0.92 -55.89 72.16
N ASN A 168 -0.05 -56.09 71.26
CA ASN A 168 -1.30 -56.81 71.59
C ASN A 168 -1.15 -58.34 71.72
N LYS A 169 -0.05 -58.93 71.22
CA LYS A 169 0.26 -60.36 71.41
C LYS A 169 1.02 -60.66 72.71
N MET A 170 1.57 -59.64 73.38
CA MET A 170 2.26 -59.78 74.67
C MET A 170 1.39 -59.35 75.88
N GLY A 171 0.09 -59.13 75.67
CA GLY A 171 -0.85 -58.60 76.68
C GLY A 171 -2.01 -59.52 77.11
N CYS A 172 -2.03 -60.79 76.71
CA CYS A 172 -3.02 -61.75 77.20
C CYS A 172 -2.32 -62.91 77.93
N LYS A 173 -2.24 -62.76 79.27
CA LYS A 173 -2.17 -63.87 80.22
C LYS A 173 -3.47 -64.65 80.24
#